data_AF-A0A537PTA4-F1
#
_entry.id   AF-A0A537PTA4-F1
#
_cell.length_a   1.000
_cell.length_b   1.000
_cell.length_c   1.000
_cell.angle_alpha   90.00
_cell.angle_beta   90.00
_cell.angle_gamma   90.00
#
_symmetry.space_group_name_H-M   'P 1'
#
loop_
_entity.id
_entity.type
_entity.pdbx_description
1 polymer ?
#
loop_
_entity_poly.entity_id
_entity_poly.type
_entity_poly.pdbx_seq_one_letter_code
_entity_poly.pdbx_strand_id
1 'polypeptide(L)'
;MVDRRTFTTLLLGGIAAPKVSLARDSNAKNVFYASIGPELTLYSVDVDGTALVKRDTISTPANIQYAWPHPSKQYLYVVSSNGGPGSAGVAGDKHFANAFRIDPASSALTPHGATLVLPSRPIHTSVDMAGEYLLTAYNDPSGVSVHRIGKDGMLGGSFW
;
A
#
# COMPACT_ATOMS: atom_id res chain seq x y z
N MET A 1 61.71 -34.19 -13.31
CA MET A 1 60.99 -34.60 -14.53
C MET A 1 59.97 -35.65 -14.12
N VAL A 2 58.71 -35.26 -13.96
CA VAL A 2 57.64 -36.14 -13.47
C VAL A 2 56.68 -36.38 -14.63
N ASP A 3 56.47 -37.67 -14.91
CA ASP A 3 55.89 -38.25 -16.12
C ASP A 3 54.34 -38.38 -16.03
N ARG A 4 53.72 -38.54 -17.20
CA ARG A 4 52.31 -38.56 -17.60
C ARG A 4 51.38 -39.54 -16.84
N ARG A 5 51.86 -40.22 -15.79
CA ARG A 5 51.15 -41.29 -15.06
C ARG A 5 50.67 -40.92 -13.66
N THR A 6 50.86 -39.69 -13.19
CA THR A 6 50.14 -39.17 -12.01
C THR A 6 48.82 -38.51 -12.44
N PHE A 7 48.12 -39.19 -13.35
CA PHE A 7 46.78 -38.89 -13.82
C PHE A 7 45.87 -39.92 -13.15
N THR A 8 44.86 -39.46 -12.41
CA THR A 8 43.80 -40.25 -11.76
C THR A 8 44.11 -40.80 -10.36
N THR A 9 44.01 -39.93 -9.33
CA THR A 9 43.46 -40.40 -8.04
C THR A 9 42.84 -39.22 -7.27
N LEU A 10 41.63 -39.48 -6.75
CA LEU A 10 40.80 -38.67 -5.84
C LEU A 10 39.87 -37.61 -6.46
N LEU A 11 38.73 -38.15 -6.91
CA LEU A 11 37.43 -37.51 -6.93
C LEU A 11 36.94 -37.32 -5.48
N LEU A 12 36.42 -36.12 -5.15
CA LEU A 12 35.36 -35.79 -4.16
C LEU A 12 35.63 -34.39 -3.55
N GLY A 13 35.48 -33.35 -4.37
CA GLY A 13 35.30 -31.97 -3.90
C GLY A 13 33.84 -31.58 -4.08
N GLY A 14 33.13 -31.33 -2.98
CA GLY A 14 31.71 -31.01 -3.00
C GLY A 14 31.41 -29.78 -3.86
N ILE A 15 30.43 -29.90 -4.75
CA ILE A 15 29.81 -28.74 -5.40
C ILE A 15 29.00 -28.03 -4.31
N ALA A 16 29.63 -27.09 -3.61
CA ALA A 16 28.88 -26.02 -2.98
C ALA A 16 28.32 -25.18 -4.12
N ALA A 17 27.11 -25.52 -4.57
CA ALA A 17 26.36 -24.63 -5.44
C ALA A 17 26.32 -23.27 -4.74
N PRO A 18 26.66 -22.16 -5.41
CA PRO A 18 26.42 -20.87 -4.81
C PRO A 18 24.94 -20.85 -4.48
N LYS A 19 24.61 -20.65 -3.20
CA LYS A 19 23.25 -20.21 -2.86
C LYS A 19 23.08 -18.95 -3.70
N VAL A 20 22.23 -19.03 -4.72
CA VAL A 20 21.70 -17.83 -5.37
C VAL A 20 20.92 -17.14 -4.26
N SER A 21 21.63 -16.34 -3.48
CA SER A 21 21.02 -15.34 -2.64
C SER A 21 20.40 -14.40 -3.65
N LEU A 22 19.12 -14.59 -3.94
CA LEU A 22 18.32 -13.50 -4.49
C LEU A 22 18.62 -12.31 -3.60
N ALA A 23 19.25 -11.29 -4.17
CA ALA A 23 19.42 -10.03 -3.49
C ALA A 23 18.02 -9.66 -3.00
N ARG A 24 17.81 -9.76 -1.69
CA ARG A 24 16.65 -9.14 -1.09
C ARG A 24 16.97 -7.67 -1.26
N ASP A 25 16.34 -7.03 -2.24
CA ASP A 25 16.39 -5.58 -2.46
C ASP A 25 16.17 -4.92 -1.11
N SER A 26 17.27 -4.59 -0.46
CA SER A 26 17.31 -4.06 0.90
C SER A 26 17.41 -2.54 0.86
N ASN A 27 16.96 -1.93 -0.24
CA ASN A 27 17.00 -0.49 -0.43
C ASN A 27 15.87 0.06 -1.31
N ALA A 28 14.70 -0.59 -1.32
CA ALA A 28 13.50 0.03 -1.88
C ALA A 28 13.05 1.19 -0.97
N LYS A 29 13.78 2.32 -1.02
CA LYS A 29 13.35 3.57 -0.38
C LYS A 29 12.10 4.14 -1.05
N ASN A 30 11.86 3.73 -2.30
CA ASN A 30 10.70 4.14 -3.08
C ASN A 30 9.82 2.92 -3.37
N VAL A 31 8.54 3.04 -2.99
CA VAL A 31 7.49 2.05 -3.27
C VAL A 31 6.31 2.77 -3.92
N PHE A 32 5.51 2.02 -4.66
CA PHE A 32 4.23 2.48 -5.19
C PHE A 32 3.10 1.64 -4.63
N TYR A 33 2.01 2.30 -4.26
CA TYR A 33 0.73 1.64 -4.03
C TYR A 33 -0.18 1.97 -5.21
N ALA A 34 -0.70 0.95 -5.87
CA ALA A 34 -1.62 1.11 -7.00
C ALA A 34 -2.89 0.30 -6.76
N SER A 35 -4.04 0.91 -7.04
CA SER A 35 -5.34 0.29 -6.81
C SER A 35 -6.00 -0.21 -8.09
N ILE A 36 -6.64 -1.37 -8.02
CA ILE A 36 -7.57 -1.88 -9.03
C ILE A 36 -8.83 -2.37 -8.31
N GLY A 37 -9.96 -1.69 -8.50
CA GLY A 37 -11.19 -1.97 -7.75
C GLY A 37 -10.94 -1.86 -6.24
N PRO A 38 -11.23 -2.90 -5.44
CA PRO A 38 -11.01 -2.87 -3.99
C PRO A 38 -9.56 -3.18 -3.56
N GLU A 39 -8.73 -3.66 -4.49
CA GLU A 39 -7.37 -4.11 -4.19
C GLU A 39 -6.39 -2.93 -4.21
N LEU A 40 -5.51 -2.85 -3.21
CA LEU A 40 -4.36 -1.95 -3.18
C LEU A 40 -3.08 -2.79 -3.16
N THR A 41 -2.35 -2.75 -4.26
CA THR A 41 -1.13 -3.52 -4.46
C THR A 41 0.11 -2.68 -4.18
N LEU A 42 1.00 -3.20 -3.33
CA LEU A 42 2.34 -2.68 -3.09
C LEU A 42 3.29 -3.18 -4.17
N TYR A 43 4.03 -2.25 -4.78
CA TYR A 43 5.12 -2.51 -5.70
C TYR A 43 6.42 -1.90 -5.17
N SER A 44 7.51 -2.66 -5.25
CA SER A 44 8.85 -2.07 -5.14
C SER A 44 9.30 -1.56 -6.50
N VAL A 45 10.14 -0.54 -6.51
CA VAL A 45 10.77 -0.02 -7.72
C VAL A 45 12.12 -0.70 -7.95
N ASP A 46 12.23 -1.44 -9.06
CA ASP A 46 13.51 -1.88 -9.61
C ASP A 46 13.96 -0.83 -10.63
N VAL A 47 14.88 0.04 -10.21
CA VAL A 47 15.37 1.15 -11.03
C VAL A 47 16.26 0.64 -12.16
N ASP A 48 17.12 -0.33 -11.86
CA ASP A 48 18.08 -0.86 -12.82
C ASP A 48 17.38 -1.71 -13.89
N GLY A 49 16.41 -2.52 -13.48
CA GLY A 49 15.55 -3.29 -14.37
C GLY A 49 14.38 -2.50 -14.98
N THR A 50 14.21 -1.22 -14.62
CA THR A 50 13.13 -0.33 -15.09
C THR A 50 11.72 -0.90 -14.89
N ALA A 51 11.50 -1.57 -13.75
CA ALA A 51 10.28 -2.34 -13.49
C ALA A 51 9.64 -2.03 -12.13
N LEU A 52 8.33 -2.25 -12.04
CA LEU A 52 7.62 -2.36 -10.77
C LEU A 52 7.43 -3.83 -10.44
N VAL A 53 7.95 -4.26 -9.28
CA VAL A 53 7.85 -5.64 -8.82
C VAL A 53 6.74 -5.72 -7.77
N LYS A 54 5.67 -6.47 -8.08
CA LYS A 54 4.55 -6.71 -7.14
C LYS A 54 5.06 -7.40 -5.88
N ARG A 55 4.71 -6.88 -4.71
CA ARG A 55 5.15 -7.42 -3.40
C ARG A 55 4.01 -7.96 -2.57
N ASP A 56 2.96 -7.15 -2.38
CA ASP A 56 1.84 -7.49 -1.49
C ASP A 56 0.55 -6.86 -2.00
N THR A 57 -0.60 -7.34 -1.54
CA THR A 57 -1.91 -6.80 -1.89
C THR A 57 -2.87 -6.92 -0.72
N ILE A 58 -3.47 -5.80 -0.36
CA ILE A 58 -4.60 -5.76 0.58
C ILE A 58 -5.90 -5.46 -0.19
N SER A 59 -7.04 -5.71 0.46
CA SER A 59 -8.34 -5.31 -0.06
C SER A 59 -9.07 -4.40 0.93
N THR A 60 -9.83 -3.46 0.39
CA THR A 60 -10.79 -2.65 1.15
C THR A 60 -12.23 -3.17 0.90
N PRO A 61 -13.21 -2.80 1.74
CA PRO A 61 -14.58 -3.31 1.59
C PRO A 61 -15.35 -2.87 0.32
N ALA A 62 -14.79 -1.93 -0.46
CA ALA A 62 -15.41 -1.38 -1.67
C ALA A 62 -14.32 -0.87 -2.65
N ASN A 63 -14.68 -0.38 -3.83
CA ASN A 63 -13.68 0.09 -4.79
C ASN A 63 -12.97 1.35 -4.28
N ILE A 64 -11.63 1.33 -4.32
CA ILE A 64 -10.80 2.45 -3.87
C ILE A 64 -11.03 3.65 -4.78
N GLN A 65 -11.31 4.79 -4.16
CA GLN A 65 -11.55 6.06 -4.85
C GLN A 65 -10.34 6.99 -4.75
N TYR A 66 -9.68 7.00 -3.58
CA TYR A 66 -8.51 7.83 -3.34
C TYR A 66 -7.68 7.29 -2.17
N ALA A 67 -6.39 7.65 -2.13
CA ALA A 67 -5.52 7.38 -1.00
C ALA A 67 -4.61 8.59 -0.71
N TRP A 68 -4.31 8.84 0.55
CA TRP A 68 -3.43 9.95 0.97
C TRP A 68 -2.53 9.56 2.15
N PRO A 69 -1.21 9.83 2.08
CA PRO A 69 -0.30 9.50 3.17
C PRO A 69 -0.38 10.53 4.30
N HIS A 70 -0.26 10.05 5.54
CA HIS A 70 -0.02 10.92 6.68
C HIS A 70 1.37 11.63 6.56
N PRO A 71 1.55 12.87 7.05
CA PRO A 71 2.85 13.56 7.02
C PRO A 71 4.01 12.76 7.63
N SER A 72 3.75 12.00 8.69
CA SER A 72 4.75 11.12 9.34
C SER A 72 5.19 9.91 8.49
N LYS A 73 4.50 9.61 7.39
CA LYS A 73 4.72 8.43 6.53
C LYS A 73 4.56 7.08 7.22
N GLN A 74 3.95 7.04 8.40
CA GLN A 74 3.65 5.79 9.12
C GLN A 74 2.24 5.25 8.81
N TYR A 75 1.38 6.07 8.21
CA TYR A 75 -0.01 5.73 7.94
C TYR A 75 -0.43 6.13 6.52
N LEU A 76 -1.33 5.34 5.96
CA LEU A 76 -2.01 5.60 4.70
C LEU A 76 -3.52 5.60 4.92
N TYR A 77 -4.19 6.66 4.50
CA TYR A 77 -5.65 6.74 4.54
C TYR A 77 -6.21 6.43 3.16
N VAL A 78 -7.18 5.52 3.11
CA VAL A 78 -7.77 5.05 1.85
C VAL A 78 -9.28 5.17 1.96
N VAL A 79 -9.87 5.89 1.01
CA VAL A 79 -11.32 6.04 0.90
C VAL A 79 -11.85 5.17 -0.23
N SER A 80 -12.95 4.47 0.02
CA SER A 80 -13.53 3.51 -0.92
C SER A 80 -15.04 3.59 -0.98
N SER A 81 -15.61 3.14 -2.10
CA SER A 81 -17.05 3.19 -2.37
C SER A 81 -17.49 2.18 -3.43
N ASN A 82 -18.71 1.64 -3.29
CA ASN A 82 -19.38 0.87 -4.35
C ASN A 82 -20.23 1.73 -5.30
N GLY A 83 -20.37 3.02 -5.02
CA GLY A 83 -20.95 3.99 -5.94
C GLY A 83 -20.04 4.27 -7.15
N GLY A 84 -20.65 4.62 -8.27
CA GLY A 84 -19.98 4.95 -9.53
C GLY A 84 -19.91 6.47 -9.81
N PRO A 85 -19.21 6.89 -10.86
CA PRO A 85 -19.24 8.26 -11.34
C PRO A 85 -20.67 8.66 -11.74
N GLY A 86 -21.07 9.92 -11.49
CA GLY A 86 -22.47 10.37 -11.53
C GLY A 86 -23.26 10.02 -12.80
N SER A 87 -22.64 9.95 -13.98
CA SER A 87 -23.30 9.59 -15.24
C SER A 87 -23.65 8.10 -15.39
N ALA A 88 -23.04 7.22 -14.59
CA ALA A 88 -23.28 5.77 -14.59
C ALA A 88 -24.37 5.33 -13.60
N GLY A 89 -24.89 6.24 -12.76
CA GLY A 89 -26.16 6.06 -12.04
C GLY A 89 -26.16 5.10 -10.84
N VAL A 90 -25.01 4.64 -10.35
CA VAL A 90 -24.95 3.82 -9.12
C VAL A 90 -24.58 4.71 -7.94
N ALA A 91 -25.57 5.10 -7.12
CA ALA A 91 -25.32 5.87 -5.90
C ALA A 91 -24.36 5.12 -4.95
N GLY A 92 -24.53 3.80 -4.85
CA GLY A 92 -23.87 2.99 -3.84
C GLY A 92 -24.46 3.21 -2.45
N ASP A 93 -24.14 2.31 -1.53
CA ASP A 93 -24.61 2.30 -0.14
C ASP A 93 -23.49 2.00 0.86
N LYS A 94 -22.27 1.80 0.35
CA LYS A 94 -21.09 1.40 1.12
C LYS A 94 -19.97 2.36 0.78
N HIS A 95 -19.73 3.31 1.67
CA HIS A 95 -18.70 4.34 1.54
C HIS A 95 -17.87 4.36 2.82
N PHE A 96 -16.55 4.30 2.67
CA PHE A 96 -15.67 4.06 3.81
C PHE A 96 -14.40 4.90 3.75
N ALA A 97 -13.89 5.26 4.93
CA ALA A 97 -12.51 5.68 5.15
C ALA A 97 -11.80 4.63 6.01
N ASN A 98 -10.61 4.21 5.57
CA ASN A 98 -9.80 3.20 6.23
C ASN A 98 -8.42 3.78 6.53
N ALA A 99 -7.90 3.48 7.72
CA ALA A 99 -6.50 3.74 8.03
C ALA A 99 -5.70 2.44 7.93
N PHE A 100 -4.52 2.54 7.35
CA PHE A 100 -3.54 1.47 7.28
C PHE A 100 -2.24 1.93 7.93
N ARG A 101 -1.62 1.05 8.71
CA ARG A 101 -0.25 1.24 9.19
C ARG A 101 0.72 0.71 8.15
N ILE A 102 1.75 1.50 7.86
CA ILE A 102 2.85 1.14 6.98
C ILE A 102 3.94 0.49 7.83
N ASP A 103 4.28 -0.76 7.52
CA ASP A 103 5.44 -1.40 8.12
C ASP A 103 6.74 -0.71 7.63
N PRO A 104 7.59 -0.17 8.52
CA PRO A 104 8.73 0.63 8.10
C PRO A 104 9.84 -0.19 7.42
N ALA A 105 9.87 -1.51 7.62
CA ALA A 105 10.89 -2.39 7.03
C ALA A 105 10.50 -2.89 5.64
N SER A 106 9.21 -3.16 5.42
CA SER A 106 8.69 -3.82 4.22
C SER A 106 7.75 -2.95 3.39
N SER A 107 7.26 -1.83 3.94
CA SER A 107 6.17 -1.03 3.39
C SER A 107 4.84 -1.77 3.25
N ALA A 108 4.70 -2.96 3.84
CA ALA A 108 3.43 -3.68 3.86
C ALA A 108 2.36 -2.89 4.62
N LEU A 109 1.12 -3.00 4.18
CA LEU A 109 -0.02 -2.32 4.79
C LEU A 109 -0.76 -3.28 5.71
N THR A 110 -1.10 -2.80 6.91
CA THR A 110 -1.96 -3.53 7.84
C THR A 110 -3.14 -2.66 8.25
N PRO A 111 -4.38 -3.18 8.27
CA PRO A 111 -5.52 -2.43 8.77
C PRO A 111 -5.25 -1.86 10.16
N HIS A 112 -5.63 -0.61 10.40
CA HIS A 112 -5.30 0.11 11.63
C HIS A 112 -6.52 0.86 12.18
N GLY A 113 -7.16 0.28 13.20
CA GLY A 113 -8.37 0.83 13.80
C GLY A 113 -9.65 0.44 13.05
N ALA A 114 -10.76 1.08 13.43
CA ALA A 114 -12.07 0.82 12.82
C ALA A 114 -12.21 1.52 11.46
N THR A 115 -12.88 0.87 10.52
CA THR A 115 -13.33 1.49 9.28
C THR A 115 -14.44 2.50 9.60
N LEU A 116 -14.29 3.71 9.09
CA LEU A 116 -15.26 4.78 9.27
C LEU A 116 -16.25 4.81 8.11
N VAL A 117 -17.54 4.93 8.41
CA VAL A 117 -18.59 5.07 7.39
C VAL A 117 -18.65 6.52 6.92
N LEU A 118 -18.70 6.72 5.62
CA LEU A 118 -18.84 8.03 4.98
C LEU A 118 -20.29 8.24 4.49
N PRO A 119 -20.77 9.50 4.43
CA PRO A 119 -22.16 9.79 4.05
C PRO A 119 -22.46 9.56 2.57
N SER A 120 -21.45 9.65 1.70
CA SER A 120 -21.61 9.49 0.25
C SER A 120 -20.28 9.09 -0.40
N ARG A 121 -20.30 8.85 -1.73
CA ARG A 121 -19.11 8.43 -2.47
C ARG A 121 -18.02 9.51 -2.39
N PRO A 122 -16.85 9.20 -1.79
CA PRO A 122 -15.73 10.12 -1.74
C PRO A 122 -15.10 10.26 -3.12
N ILE A 123 -14.73 11.48 -3.49
CA ILE A 123 -14.02 11.79 -4.73
C ILE A 123 -12.55 12.17 -4.51
N HIS A 124 -12.23 12.59 -3.28
CA HIS A 124 -10.90 12.99 -2.90
C HIS A 124 -10.75 12.92 -1.38
N THR A 125 -9.53 12.66 -0.92
CA THR A 125 -9.18 12.76 0.50
C THR A 125 -7.79 13.33 0.66
N SER A 126 -7.57 14.09 1.72
CA SER A 126 -6.26 14.64 2.07
C SER A 126 -6.12 14.76 3.59
N VAL A 127 -4.88 14.81 4.05
CA VAL A 127 -4.54 15.06 5.45
C VAL A 127 -3.95 16.45 5.55
N ASP A 128 -4.33 17.19 6.59
CA ASP A 128 -3.75 18.51 6.86
C ASP A 128 -2.25 18.42 7.19
N MET A 129 -1.55 19.56 7.17
CA MET A 129 -0.10 19.57 7.36
C MET A 129 0.36 19.07 8.73
N ALA A 130 -0.45 19.26 9.78
CA ALA A 130 -0.12 18.79 11.12
C ALA A 130 -0.42 17.29 11.31
N GLY A 131 -1.21 16.68 10.42
CA GLY A 131 -1.58 15.26 10.54
C GLY A 131 -2.71 15.00 11.52
N GLU A 132 -3.52 16.02 11.83
CA GLU A 132 -4.56 15.96 12.86
C GLU A 132 -5.95 15.70 12.29
N TYR A 133 -6.14 15.91 10.98
CA TYR A 133 -7.44 15.84 10.31
C TYR A 133 -7.35 15.19 8.93
N LEU A 134 -8.29 14.27 8.66
CA LEU A 134 -8.58 13.75 7.33
C LEU A 134 -9.78 14.52 6.76
N LEU A 135 -9.58 15.20 5.64
CA LEU A 135 -10.62 15.92 4.91
C LEU A 135 -11.05 15.08 3.71
N THR A 136 -12.35 14.80 3.59
CA THR A 136 -12.89 13.97 2.49
C THR A 136 -13.98 14.72 1.75
N ALA A 137 -13.84 14.86 0.43
CA ALA A 137 -14.76 15.60 -0.42
C ALA A 137 -15.73 14.69 -1.17
N TYR A 138 -16.92 15.22 -1.46
CA TYR A 138 -18.04 14.57 -2.14
C TYR A 138 -18.59 15.46 -3.25
N ASN A 139 -19.05 14.87 -4.36
CA ASN A 139 -19.74 15.59 -5.43
C ASN A 139 -21.27 15.49 -5.35
N ASP A 140 -21.80 14.37 -4.83
CA ASP A 140 -23.22 14.05 -4.87
C ASP A 140 -23.68 13.28 -3.62
N PRO A 141 -24.35 13.94 -2.65
CA PRO A 141 -24.46 15.39 -2.53
C PRO A 141 -23.08 16.04 -2.34
N SER A 142 -22.94 17.30 -2.75
CA SER A 142 -21.69 18.05 -2.59
C SER A 142 -21.42 18.38 -1.13
N GLY A 143 -20.19 18.14 -0.67
CA GLY A 143 -19.80 18.48 0.70
C GLY A 143 -18.38 18.05 1.02
N VAL A 144 -17.97 18.34 2.26
CA VAL A 144 -16.72 17.88 2.85
C VAL A 144 -17.02 17.38 4.26
N SER A 145 -16.48 16.23 4.63
CA SER A 145 -16.43 15.77 6.01
C SER A 145 -15.01 15.89 6.56
N VAL A 146 -14.92 16.16 7.87
CA VAL A 146 -13.65 16.27 8.58
C VAL A 146 -13.61 15.26 9.71
N HIS A 147 -12.57 14.43 9.73
CA HIS A 147 -12.39 13.37 10.72
C HIS A 147 -11.09 13.62 11.47
N ARG A 148 -11.13 13.54 12.79
CA ARG A 148 -9.92 13.69 13.59
C ARG A 148 -9.03 12.46 13.44
N ILE A 149 -7.73 12.67 13.34
CA ILE A 149 -6.71 11.64 13.39
C ILE A 149 -6.16 11.60 14.81
N GLY A 150 -6.19 10.43 15.44
CA GLY A 150 -5.57 10.19 16.73
C GLY A 150 -4.04 10.30 16.66
N LYS A 151 -3.38 10.54 17.80
CA LYS A 151 -1.91 10.54 17.86
C LYS A 151 -1.28 9.20 17.42
N ASP A 152 -2.06 8.13 17.48
CA ASP A 152 -1.73 6.78 17.02
C ASP A 152 -2.07 6.55 15.53
N GLY A 153 -2.53 7.56 14.81
CA GLY A 153 -2.90 7.51 13.40
C GLY A 153 -4.30 6.94 13.11
N MET A 154 -5.06 6.56 14.14
CA MET A 154 -6.42 6.02 13.94
C MET A 154 -7.41 7.13 13.58
N LEU A 155 -8.42 6.79 12.78
CA LEU A 155 -9.52 7.70 12.46
C LEU A 155 -10.53 7.74 13.60
N GLY A 156 -10.84 8.93 14.07
CA GLY A 156 -11.98 9.22 14.94
C GLY A 156 -13.26 9.46 14.15
N GLY A 157 -14.38 9.59 14.88
CA GLY A 157 -15.65 10.00 14.28
C GLY A 157 -15.59 11.38 13.61
N SER A 158 -16.58 11.65 12.76
CA SER A 158 -16.69 12.91 12.02
C SER A 158 -17.11 14.08 12.91
N PHE A 159 -16.68 15.27 12.53
CA PHE A 159 -17.27 16.54 12.97
C PHE A 159 -17.82 17.28 11.75
N TRP A 160 -19.15 17.34 11.68
CA TRP A 160 -20.00 17.94 10.63
C TRP A 160 -20.00 17.22 9.28
#